data_AF-A0ABD5MDX1-F1
#
_entry.id   AF-A0ABD5MDX1-F1
#
_cell.length_a   1.000
_cell.length_b   1.000
_cell.length_c   1.000
_cell.angle_alpha   90.00
_cell.angle_beta   90.00
_cell.angle_gamma   90.00
#
_symmetry.space_group_name_H-M   'P 1'
#
loop_
_entity.id
_entity.type
_entity.pdbx_description
1 polymer ?
#
loop_
_entity_poly.entity_id
_entity_poly.type
_entity_poly.pdbx_seq_one_letter_code
_entity_poly.pdbx_strand_id
1 'polypeptide(L)'
;MQMTESANAARSMIDELDLASEDEDYDLYQALVADEAFAAACLRYQNAVIYAAHEHATEADRDARTALMRSIREHAQRVRGEVSNGQEGADA
;
A
#
# COMPACT_ATOMS: atom_id res chain seq x y z
N MET A 1 8.23 -4.73 -17.35
CA MET A 1 6.76 -4.59 -17.42
C MET A 1 6.10 -4.74 -16.04
N GLN A 2 6.49 -5.73 -15.24
CA GLN A 2 5.91 -5.97 -13.91
C GLN A 2 6.12 -4.85 -12.87
N MET A 3 7.29 -4.19 -12.86
CA MET A 3 7.56 -3.07 -11.92
C MET A 3 6.63 -1.88 -12.10
N THR A 4 6.17 -1.63 -13.33
CA THR A 4 5.30 -0.47 -13.62
C THR A 4 3.88 -0.73 -13.13
N GLU A 5 3.41 -1.98 -13.20
CA GLU A 5 2.09 -2.38 -12.70
C GLU A 5 2.02 -2.34 -11.18
N SER A 6 3.05 -2.82 -10.48
CA SER A 6 3.09 -2.77 -9.00
C SER A 6 3.18 -1.34 -8.48
N ALA A 7 3.95 -0.46 -9.12
CA ALA A 7 4.03 0.95 -8.73
C ALA A 7 2.70 1.68 -8.95
N ASN A 8 2.00 1.40 -10.06
CA ASN A 8 0.67 1.95 -10.29
C ASN A 8 -0.35 1.44 -9.26
N ALA A 9 -0.29 0.15 -8.91
CA ALA A 9 -1.11 -0.41 -7.85
C ALA A 9 -0.84 0.25 -6.50
N ALA A 10 0.43 0.55 -6.18
CA ALA A 10 0.80 1.28 -4.98
C ALA A 10 0.14 2.67 -4.94
N ARG A 11 0.28 3.46 -6.02
CA ARG A 11 -0.31 4.81 -6.11
C ARG A 11 -1.83 4.77 -5.93
N SER A 12 -2.52 3.91 -6.67
CA SER A 12 -3.98 3.78 -6.54
C SER A 12 -4.42 3.37 -5.13
N MET A 13 -3.67 2.48 -4.47
CA MET A 13 -3.99 2.05 -3.11
C MET A 13 -3.69 3.12 -2.05
N ILE A 14 -2.65 3.94 -2.25
CA ILE A 14 -2.35 5.09 -1.40
C ILE A 14 -3.54 6.07 -1.42
N ASP A 15 -4.05 6.36 -2.62
CA ASP A 15 -5.19 7.27 -2.79
C ASP A 15 -6.50 6.65 -2.26
N GLU A 16 -6.78 5.38 -2.59
CA GLU A 16 -8.02 4.69 -2.19
C GLU A 16 -8.14 4.56 -0.66
N LEU A 17 -7.01 4.35 0.02
CA LEU A 17 -6.96 4.16 1.47
C LEU A 17 -6.56 5.42 2.24
N ASP A 18 -6.36 6.55 1.55
CA ASP A 18 -5.96 7.84 2.14
C ASP A 18 -4.71 7.70 3.03
N LEU A 19 -3.66 7.06 2.52
CA LEU A 19 -2.46 6.71 3.30
C LEU A 19 -1.44 7.85 3.37
N ALA A 20 -1.33 8.61 2.28
CA ALA A 20 -0.44 9.75 2.12
C ALA A 20 -0.93 10.62 0.95
N SER A 21 -0.86 11.93 1.11
CA SER A 21 -1.12 12.88 0.02
C SER A 21 0.12 13.09 -0.84
N GLU A 22 -0.01 13.07 -2.16
CA GLU A 22 1.09 13.44 -3.07
C GLU A 22 1.51 14.91 -2.88
N ASP A 23 0.58 15.79 -2.49
CA ASP A 23 0.85 17.22 -2.32
C ASP A 23 1.30 17.58 -0.89
N GLU A 24 0.71 16.96 0.13
CA GLU A 24 0.94 17.31 1.54
C GLU A 24 1.96 16.39 2.24
N ASP A 25 2.02 15.12 1.86
CA ASP A 25 2.87 14.08 2.46
C ASP A 25 3.87 13.49 1.43
N TYR A 26 4.43 14.33 0.55
CA TYR A 26 5.21 13.89 -0.62
C TYR A 26 6.33 12.88 -0.29
N ASP A 27 7.07 13.09 0.80
CA ASP A 27 8.17 12.20 1.20
C ASP A 27 7.66 10.80 1.57
N LEU A 28 6.54 10.71 2.30
CA LEU A 28 5.90 9.45 2.63
C LEU A 28 5.30 8.80 1.37
N TYR A 29 4.65 9.60 0.52
CA TYR A 29 4.11 9.13 -0.75
C TYR A 29 5.20 8.48 -1.61
N GLN A 30 6.33 9.15 -1.82
CA GLN A 30 7.44 8.60 -2.59
C GLN A 30 8.06 7.37 -1.93
N ALA A 31 8.21 7.36 -0.60
CA ALA A 31 8.73 6.21 0.12
C ALA A 31 7.85 4.96 -0.06
N LEU A 32 6.53 5.12 -0.02
CA LEU A 32 5.59 4.01 -0.24
C LEU A 32 5.60 3.53 -1.69
N VAL A 33 5.65 4.44 -2.67
CA VAL A 33 5.69 4.09 -4.10
C VAL A 33 7.00 3.39 -4.46
N ALA A 34 8.12 3.76 -3.84
CA ALA A 34 9.43 3.15 -4.06
C ALA A 34 9.63 1.81 -3.32
N ASP A 35 8.82 1.51 -2.31
CA ASP A 35 8.88 0.25 -1.57
C ASP A 35 8.28 -0.89 -2.40
N GLU A 36 9.15 -1.73 -2.97
CA GLU A 36 8.75 -2.87 -3.81
C GLU A 36 7.85 -3.87 -3.07
N ALA A 37 8.04 -4.06 -1.77
CA ALA A 37 7.23 -4.99 -0.98
C ALA A 37 5.82 -4.43 -0.77
N PHE A 38 5.70 -3.13 -0.49
CA PHE A 38 4.43 -2.42 -0.42
C PHE A 38 3.69 -2.47 -1.77
N ALA A 39 4.39 -2.15 -2.86
CA ALA A 39 3.84 -2.18 -4.21
C ALA A 39 3.34 -3.58 -4.63
N ALA A 40 4.08 -4.63 -4.29
CA ALA A 40 3.68 -6.00 -4.52
C ALA A 40 2.43 -6.40 -3.71
N ALA A 41 2.33 -5.96 -2.45
CA ALA A 41 1.16 -6.20 -1.62
C ALA A 41 -0.10 -5.51 -2.18
N CYS A 42 0.04 -4.26 -2.65
CA CYS A 42 -1.03 -3.51 -3.29
C CYS A 42 -1.55 -4.20 -4.56
N LEU A 43 -0.64 -4.66 -5.42
CA LEU A 43 -1.00 -5.40 -6.64
C LEU A 43 -1.73 -6.72 -6.30
N ARG A 44 -1.26 -7.45 -5.27
CA ARG A 44 -1.93 -8.67 -4.81
C ARG A 44 -3.34 -8.39 -4.27
N TYR A 45 -3.51 -7.30 -3.53
CA TYR A 45 -4.83 -6.90 -3.05
C TYR A 45 -5.78 -6.60 -4.21
N GLN A 46 -5.36 -5.79 -5.19
CA GLN A 46 -6.20 -5.48 -6.37
C GLN A 46 -6.62 -6.75 -7.12
N ASN A 47 -5.69 -7.69 -7.30
CA ASN A 47 -6.00 -8.98 -7.92
C ASN A 47 -6.98 -9.81 -7.06
N ALA A 48 -6.82 -9.81 -5.73
CA ALA A 48 -7.71 -10.54 -4.82
C ALA A 48 -9.12 -9.93 -4.77
N VAL A 49 -9.25 -8.61 -4.87
CA VAL A 49 -10.56 -7.91 -4.93
C VAL A 49 -11.40 -8.40 -6.10
N ILE A 50 -10.78 -8.59 -7.26
CA ILE A 50 -11.49 -9.06 -8.48
C ILE A 50 -12.15 -10.42 -8.20
N TYR A 51 -11.45 -11.34 -7.53
CA TYR A 51 -12.00 -12.65 -7.18
C TYR A 51 -13.02 -12.56 -6.04
N ALA A 52 -12.74 -11.78 -5.00
CA ALA A 52 -13.59 -11.67 -3.81
C ALA A 52 -14.92 -10.96 -4.07
N ALA A 53 -15.02 -10.16 -5.14
CA ALA A 53 -16.25 -9.50 -5.57
C ALA A 53 -17.16 -10.37 -6.45
N HIS A 54 -16.71 -11.57 -6.85
CA HIS A 54 -17.50 -12.48 -7.67
C HIS A 54 -18.58 -13.19 -6.85
N GLU A 55 -19.69 -13.58 -7.49
CA GLU A 55 -20.80 -14.31 -6.83
C GLU A 55 -20.40 -15.65 -6.21
N HIS A 56 -19.24 -16.19 -6.60
CA HIS A 56 -18.70 -17.46 -6.10
C HIS A 56 -17.59 -17.28 -5.06
N ALA A 57 -17.31 -16.04 -4.66
CA ALA A 57 -16.29 -15.77 -3.64
C ALA A 57 -16.63 -16.50 -2.34
N THR A 58 -15.67 -17.28 -1.86
CA THR A 58 -15.76 -17.97 -0.58
C THR A 58 -15.53 -17.00 0.58
N GLU A 59 -15.84 -17.44 1.80
CA GLU A 59 -15.50 -16.69 3.01
C GLU A 59 -13.98 -16.49 3.13
N ALA A 60 -13.18 -17.50 2.76
CA ALA A 60 -11.73 -17.42 2.76
C ALA A 60 -11.19 -16.35 1.79
N ASP A 61 -11.84 -16.13 0.64
CA ASP A 61 -11.45 -15.08 -0.31
C ASP A 61 -11.69 -13.68 0.29
N ARG A 62 -12.79 -13.50 1.02
CA ARG A 62 -13.12 -12.24 1.70
C ARG A 62 -12.18 -11.98 2.88
N ASP A 63 -11.83 -13.02 3.63
CA ASP A 63 -10.88 -12.94 4.73
C ASP A 63 -9.47 -12.62 4.23
N ALA A 64 -9.03 -13.26 3.16
CA ALA A 64 -7.74 -12.99 2.52
C ALA A 64 -7.65 -11.53 2.05
N ARG A 65 -8.72 -11.02 1.42
CA ARG A 65 -8.81 -9.60 1.05
C ARG A 65 -8.69 -8.69 2.27
N THR A 66 -9.42 -8.98 3.34
CA THR A 66 -9.41 -8.18 4.57
C THR A 66 -8.04 -8.19 5.24
N ALA A 67 -7.39 -9.35 5.30
CA ALA A 67 -6.03 -9.50 5.83
C ALA A 67 -5.00 -8.72 5.00
N LEU A 68 -5.11 -8.77 3.67
CA LEU A 68 -4.24 -7.99 2.77
C LEU A 68 -4.41 -6.48 2.97
N MET A 69 -5.65 -5.98 3.04
CA MET A 69 -5.91 -4.56 3.30
C MET A 69 -5.31 -4.12 4.65
N ARG A 70 -5.45 -4.94 5.69
CA ARG A 70 -4.85 -4.67 7.00
C ARG A 70 -3.32 -4.62 6.93
N SER A 71 -2.70 -5.59 6.25
CA SER A 71 -1.25 -5.63 6.08
C SER A 71 -0.72 -4.39 5.33
N ILE A 72 -1.42 -3.91 4.30
CA ILE A 72 -1.07 -2.68 3.57
C ILE A 72 -1.07 -1.48 4.51
N ARG A 73 -2.12 -1.32 5.33
CA ARG A 73 -2.22 -0.20 6.29
C ARG A 73 -1.12 -0.27 7.35
N GLU A 74 -0.86 -1.44 7.92
CA GLU A 74 0.18 -1.63 8.91
C GLU A 74 1.59 -1.34 8.32
N HIS A 75 1.83 -1.75 7.07
CA HIS A 75 3.08 -1.45 6.37
C HIS A 75 3.25 0.05 6.15
N ALA A 76 2.19 0.75 5.73
CA ALA A 76 2.25 2.19 5.52
C ALA A 76 2.56 2.96 6.82
N GLN A 77 1.98 2.53 7.95
CA GLN A 77 2.27 3.11 9.26
C GLN A 77 3.73 2.89 9.70
N ARG A 78 4.30 1.71 9.40
CA ARG A 78 5.72 1.45 9.66
C ARG A 78 6.61 2.41 8.87
N VAL A 79 6.36 2.54 7.56
CA VAL A 79 7.14 3.43 6.68
C VAL A 79 7.02 4.89 7.12
N ARG A 80 5.82 5.33 7.54
CA ARG A 80 5.62 6.66 8.13
C ARG A 80 6.55 6.92 9.32
N GLY A 81 6.64 5.96 10.25
CA GLY A 81 7.57 6.06 11.38
C GLY A 81 9.04 6.13 10.98
N GLU A 82 9.43 5.45 9.91
CA GLU A 82 10.81 5.48 9.37
C GLU A 82 11.15 6.82 8.72
N VAL A 83 10.22 7.40 7.94
CA VAL A 83 10.39 8.71 7.31
C VAL A 83 10.49 9.83 8.35
N SER A 84 9.60 9.84 9.35
CA SER A 84 9.63 10.84 10.42
C SER A 84 10.93 10.79 11.25
N ASN A 85 11.40 9.58 11.61
CA ASN A 85 12.66 9.42 12.33
C ASN A 85 13.88 9.85 11.51
N GLY A 86 13.83 9.70 10.17
CA GLY A 86 14.88 10.15 9.27
C GLY A 86 15.00 11.67 9.18
N GLN A 87 13.88 12.40 9.35
CA GLN A 87 13.87 13.86 9.39
C GLN A 87 14.36 14.42 10.72
N GLU A 88 13.99 13.82 11.86
CA GLU A 88 14.46 14.27 13.19
C GLU A 88 15.99 14.09 13.38
N GLY A 89 16.59 13.12 12.70
CA GLY A 89 18.04 12.87 12.75
C GLY A 89 18.89 13.78 11.84
N ALA A 90 18.27 14.54 10.93
CA ALA A 90 18.98 15.44 10.01
C ALA A 90 19.21 16.85 10.58
N ASP A 91 18.56 17.19 11.69
CA ASP A 91 18.63 18.50 12.38
C ASP A 91 19.55 18.51 13.62
N ALA A 92 20.39 17.49 13.83
CA ALA A 92 21.35 17.36 14.96
C ALA A 92 22.82 17.46 14.51
#